data_AF-N9TS67-F1
#
_entry.id   AF-N9TS67-F1
#
_cell.length_a   1.000
_cell.length_b   1.000
_cell.length_c   1.000
_cell.angle_alpha   90.00
_cell.angle_beta   90.00
_cell.angle_gamma   90.00
#
_symmetry.space_group_name_H-M   'P 1'
#
loop_
_entity.id
_entity.type
_entity.pdbx_description
1 polymer ?
#
loop_
_entity_poly.entity_id
_entity_poly.type
_entity_poly.pdbx_seq_one_letter_code
_entity_poly.pdbx_strand_id
1 'polypeptide(L)'
;MNKLNNLLTKLSLPLIISTPILTVSCASYDYSKLKSERPSGFDYVPKIIDQSQIKTDKIIECILNQQFKNDEVGKTEFVKSQENNELLLQELAAISKEYSRPMTQETIAKFNDFYTKNWMFLLRNIDKLTWKYTNWWTLEPKGNAKHSESFIENLDNKEIQNDFKFTNNYLDKLEVGDESRESPDDVFYLKKDKLIIRMFITRQQGTKKVIFDKFIYFPWARNNNIAIKLISDIVHNAIIHHNQEGYNSFEHDLVVNYGLPELGVLILGDKNEI
;
A
#
# COMPACT_ATOMS: atom_id res chain seq x y z
N MET A 1 -65.02 1.67 -70.90
CA MET A 1 -64.26 2.09 -69.69
C MET A 1 -63.46 0.87 -69.25
N ASN A 2 -62.18 0.73 -69.63
CA ASN A 2 -60.98 1.22 -68.90
C ASN A 2 -61.08 0.95 -67.39
N LYS A 3 -60.17 0.26 -66.69
CA LYS A 3 -58.81 -0.24 -66.94
C LYS A 3 -58.41 -1.14 -65.75
N LEU A 4 -57.55 -2.15 -66.01
CA LEU A 4 -56.39 -2.66 -65.21
C LEU A 4 -56.56 -2.97 -63.70
N ASN A 5 -55.86 -3.91 -63.07
CA ASN A 5 -55.02 -5.08 -63.39
C ASN A 5 -54.43 -5.52 -62.03
N ASN A 6 -54.16 -6.83 -61.86
CA ASN A 6 -52.99 -7.39 -61.13
C ASN A 6 -52.95 -7.17 -59.58
N LEU A 7 -52.31 -7.97 -58.73
CA LEU A 7 -51.38 -9.09 -58.84
C LEU A 7 -51.29 -9.76 -57.43
N LEU A 8 -51.25 -11.09 -57.41
CA LEU A 8 -50.36 -11.97 -56.63
C LEU A 8 -50.01 -11.69 -55.14
N THR A 9 -50.33 -12.69 -54.31
CA THR A 9 -49.47 -13.40 -53.33
C THR A 9 -48.58 -12.61 -52.36
N LYS A 10 -48.71 -12.89 -51.05
CA LYS A 10 -47.76 -13.74 -50.29
C LYS A 10 -48.12 -13.76 -48.80
N LEU A 11 -48.30 -14.97 -48.29
CA LEU A 11 -48.35 -15.32 -46.87
C LEU A 11 -46.96 -15.06 -46.27
N SER A 12 -46.84 -14.15 -45.32
CA SER A 12 -45.60 -13.95 -44.55
C SER A 12 -45.64 -14.81 -43.28
N LEU A 13 -44.92 -15.93 -43.31
CA LEU A 13 -44.52 -16.66 -42.10
C LEU A 13 -43.60 -15.75 -41.26
N PRO A 14 -43.74 -15.70 -39.93
CA PRO A 14 -42.72 -15.12 -39.07
C PRO A 14 -41.50 -16.05 -39.07
N LEU A 15 -40.38 -15.52 -39.58
CA LEU A 15 -39.07 -16.14 -39.55
C LEU A 15 -38.56 -16.12 -38.10
N ILE A 16 -38.59 -17.26 -37.40
CA ILE A 16 -37.91 -17.45 -36.13
C ILE A 16 -36.41 -17.50 -36.42
N ILE A 17 -35.73 -16.38 -36.22
CA ILE A 17 -34.27 -16.32 -36.25
C ILE A 17 -33.78 -16.94 -34.93
N SER A 18 -33.55 -18.26 -34.96
CA SER A 18 -32.80 -18.94 -33.91
C SER A 18 -31.34 -18.50 -34.02
N THR A 19 -30.92 -17.58 -33.16
CA THR A 19 -29.50 -17.29 -32.98
C THR A 19 -28.84 -18.53 -32.34
N PRO A 20 -27.71 -19.03 -32.88
CA PRO A 20 -26.94 -20.06 -32.21
C PRO A 20 -26.37 -19.45 -30.93
N ILE A 21 -26.80 -19.97 -29.78
CA ILE A 21 -26.11 -19.78 -28.51
C ILE A 21 -24.75 -20.48 -28.70
N LEU A 22 -23.71 -19.70 -28.96
CA LEU A 22 -22.33 -20.16 -28.86
C LEU A 22 -22.07 -20.46 -27.38
N THR A 23 -22.37 -21.68 -26.96
CA THR A 23 -21.87 -22.21 -25.70
C THR A 23 -20.36 -22.30 -25.85
N VAL A 24 -19.64 -21.35 -25.27
CA VAL A 24 -18.20 -21.48 -25.04
C VAL A 24 -18.05 -22.63 -24.06
N SER A 25 -17.85 -23.83 -24.59
CA SER A 25 -17.35 -24.94 -23.80
C SER A 25 -15.95 -24.54 -23.37
N CYS A 26 -15.79 -24.18 -22.10
CA CYS A 26 -14.50 -24.30 -21.45
C CYS A 26 -14.14 -25.78 -21.48
N ALA A 27 -13.45 -26.20 -22.54
CA ALA A 27 -12.75 -27.46 -22.53
C ALA A 27 -11.80 -27.41 -21.34
N SER A 28 -12.10 -28.19 -20.29
CA SER A 28 -11.12 -28.48 -19.25
C SER A 28 -9.98 -29.21 -19.94
N TYR A 29 -8.91 -28.49 -20.24
CA TYR A 29 -7.69 -29.09 -20.77
C TYR A 29 -7.17 -30.07 -19.73
N ASP A 30 -7.37 -31.36 -20.00
CA ASP A 30 -6.78 -32.43 -19.22
C ASP A 30 -5.26 -32.46 -19.48
N TYR A 31 -4.53 -31.75 -18.62
CA TYR A 31 -3.07 -31.65 -18.64
C TYR A 31 -2.36 -33.02 -18.54
N SER A 32 -3.08 -34.09 -18.20
CA SER A 32 -2.50 -35.44 -18.15
C SER A 32 -2.20 -36.01 -19.55
N LYS A 33 -2.90 -35.57 -20.61
CA LYS A 33 -2.74 -36.12 -21.96
C LYS A 33 -1.49 -35.60 -22.69
N LEU A 34 -1.01 -34.40 -22.35
CA LEU A 34 0.21 -33.79 -22.90
C LEU A 34 1.52 -34.31 -22.29
N LYS A 35 1.46 -35.13 -21.23
CA LYS A 35 2.65 -35.76 -20.64
C LYS A 35 3.18 -36.94 -21.46
N SER A 36 2.38 -37.49 -22.38
CA SER A 36 2.70 -38.73 -23.10
C SER A 36 3.49 -38.54 -24.40
N GLU A 37 3.66 -37.31 -24.89
CA GLU A 37 4.37 -37.01 -26.15
C GLU A 37 5.70 -36.27 -25.96
N ARG A 38 6.27 -36.25 -24.74
CA ARG A 38 7.49 -35.48 -24.48
C ARG A 38 8.73 -36.25 -24.93
N PRO A 39 9.59 -35.70 -25.82
CA PRO A 39 10.90 -36.26 -26.11
C PRO A 39 11.74 -36.30 -24.83
N SER A 40 12.37 -37.45 -24.55
CA SER A 40 13.31 -37.57 -23.43
C SER A 40 14.47 -36.58 -23.60
N GLY A 41 14.70 -35.71 -22.62
CA GLY A 41 15.83 -34.75 -22.60
C GLY A 41 15.46 -33.28 -22.44
N PHE A 42 14.17 -32.91 -22.42
CA PHE A 42 13.73 -31.54 -22.14
C PHE A 42 13.02 -31.48 -20.79
N ASP A 43 13.80 -31.21 -19.73
CA ASP A 43 13.24 -30.87 -18.42
C ASP A 43 12.63 -29.46 -18.47
N TYR A 44 11.31 -29.40 -18.60
CA TYR A 44 10.57 -28.18 -18.30
C TYR A 44 10.61 -27.97 -16.79
N VAL A 45 11.49 -27.10 -16.33
CA VAL A 45 11.42 -26.53 -14.99
C VAL A 45 10.40 -25.39 -15.06
N PRO A 46 9.17 -25.55 -14.52
CA PRO A 46 8.23 -24.43 -14.45
C PRO A 46 8.92 -23.29 -13.71
N LYS A 47 8.95 -22.11 -14.32
CA LYS A 47 9.34 -20.89 -13.62
C LYS A 47 8.32 -20.71 -12.49
N ILE A 48 8.73 -20.97 -11.26
CA ILE A 48 7.87 -20.74 -10.09
C ILE A 48 7.61 -19.23 -10.05
N ILE A 49 6.39 -18.85 -10.39
CA ILE A 49 5.98 -17.44 -10.37
C ILE A 49 5.65 -17.09 -8.92
N ASP A 50 6.50 -16.30 -8.30
CA ASP A 50 6.24 -15.74 -6.99
C ASP A 50 5.19 -14.61 -7.09
N GLN A 51 3.96 -14.94 -6.68
CA GLN A 51 2.84 -13.99 -6.69
C GLN A 51 3.06 -12.79 -5.76
N SER A 52 3.81 -12.99 -4.66
CA SER A 52 4.11 -11.91 -3.69
C SER A 52 5.08 -10.90 -4.29
N GLN A 53 6.07 -11.37 -5.04
CA GLN A 53 6.97 -10.49 -5.80
C GLN A 53 6.20 -9.70 -6.85
N ILE A 54 5.35 -10.34 -7.67
CA ILE A 54 4.54 -9.64 -8.68
C ILE A 54 3.66 -8.56 -8.05
N LYS A 55 3.01 -8.88 -6.92
CA LYS A 55 2.17 -7.92 -6.20
C LYS A 55 2.99 -6.73 -5.71
N THR A 56 4.18 -6.99 -5.16
CA THR A 56 5.12 -5.97 -4.70
C THR A 56 5.55 -5.06 -5.84
N ASP A 57 5.95 -5.63 -6.99
CA ASP A 57 6.37 -4.87 -8.17
C ASP A 57 5.25 -3.98 -8.69
N LYS A 58 4.01 -4.48 -8.71
CA LYS A 58 2.82 -3.68 -9.09
C LYS A 58 2.58 -2.49 -8.16
N ILE A 59 2.78 -2.68 -6.85
CA ILE A 59 2.65 -1.60 -5.86
C ILE A 59 3.72 -0.53 -6.10
N ILE A 60 4.98 -0.93 -6.26
CA ILE A 60 6.09 0.00 -6.54
C ILE A 60 5.86 0.76 -7.85
N GLU A 61 5.43 0.06 -8.90
CA GLU A 61 5.14 0.67 -10.20
C GLU A 61 3.96 1.65 -10.12
N CYS A 62 2.94 1.37 -9.29
CA CYS A 62 1.85 2.30 -9.04
C CYS A 62 2.35 3.62 -8.41
N ILE A 63 3.25 3.53 -7.41
CA ILE A 63 3.84 4.71 -6.76
C ILE A 63 4.71 5.50 -7.75
N LEU A 64 5.56 4.82 -8.54
CA LEU A 64 6.38 5.45 -9.58
C LEU A 64 5.52 6.21 -10.59
N ASN A 65 4.47 5.58 -11.10
CA ASN A 65 3.58 6.20 -12.08
C ASN A 65 2.79 7.37 -11.49
N GLN A 66 2.44 7.31 -10.20
CA GLN A 66 1.79 8.43 -9.54
C GLN A 66 2.73 9.62 -9.32
N GLN A 67 4.01 9.35 -9.00
CA GLN A 67 5.05 10.37 -8.78
C GLN A 67 5.45 11.04 -10.11
N PHE A 68 5.84 10.25 -11.11
CA PHE A 68 6.44 10.79 -12.33
C PHE A 68 5.41 11.08 -13.42
N LYS A 69 4.24 10.43 -13.41
CA LYS A 69 3.20 10.55 -14.46
C LYS A 69 3.77 10.35 -15.87
N ASN A 70 4.11 11.44 -16.55
CA ASN A 70 4.62 11.45 -17.92
C ASN A 70 6.13 11.78 -17.99
N ASP A 71 6.78 12.01 -16.85
CA ASP A 71 8.21 12.32 -16.74
C ASP A 71 9.06 11.04 -16.73
N GLU A 72 9.16 10.39 -17.88
CA GLU A 72 9.93 9.15 -18.03
C GLU A 72 11.44 9.33 -17.80
N VAL A 73 11.96 10.53 -18.08
CA VAL A 73 13.38 10.86 -17.85
C VAL A 73 13.63 10.91 -16.34
N GLY A 74 12.85 11.69 -15.60
CA GLY A 74 12.95 11.75 -14.14
C GLY A 74 12.71 10.40 -13.48
N LYS A 75 11.75 9.59 -13.99
CA LYS A 75 11.51 8.22 -13.52
C LYS A 75 12.75 7.35 -13.68
N THR A 76 13.39 7.40 -14.85
CA THR A 76 14.58 6.60 -15.16
C THR A 76 15.78 7.02 -14.29
N GLU A 77 16.02 8.32 -14.16
CA GLU A 77 17.08 8.87 -13.32
C GLU A 77 16.87 8.49 -11.85
N PHE A 78 15.63 8.62 -11.37
CA PHE A 78 15.26 8.20 -10.03
C PHE A 78 15.51 6.71 -9.83
N VAL A 79 14.97 5.83 -10.68
CA VAL A 79 15.16 4.37 -10.54
C VAL A 79 16.64 4.01 -10.47
N LYS A 80 17.47 4.60 -11.34
CA LYS A 80 18.92 4.39 -11.35
C LYS A 80 19.59 4.84 -10.05
N SER A 81 19.14 5.96 -9.46
CA SER A 81 19.66 6.45 -8.18
C SER A 81 19.41 5.50 -7.01
N GLN A 82 18.44 4.59 -7.15
CA GLN A 82 18.03 3.64 -6.11
C GLN A 82 18.73 2.27 -6.23
N GLU A 83 19.62 2.08 -7.21
CA GLU A 83 20.27 0.79 -7.48
C GLU A 83 21.51 0.55 -6.63
N ASN A 84 22.18 1.61 -6.14
CA ASN A 84 23.37 1.48 -5.30
C ASN A 84 23.00 1.16 -3.84
N ASN A 85 22.56 -0.08 -3.62
CA ASN A 85 22.10 -0.55 -2.32
C ASN A 85 23.16 -0.41 -1.22
N GLU A 86 24.44 -0.62 -1.52
CA GLU A 86 25.51 -0.55 -0.50
C GLU A 86 25.68 0.87 0.03
N LEU A 87 25.78 1.86 -0.87
CA LEU A 87 25.88 3.26 -0.48
C LEU A 87 24.64 3.70 0.33
N LEU A 88 23.45 3.33 -0.13
CA LEU A 88 22.19 3.69 0.53
C LEU A 88 22.04 3.01 1.90
N LEU A 89 22.53 1.77 2.06
CA LEU A 89 22.61 1.11 3.36
C LEU A 89 23.59 1.82 4.29
N GLN A 90 24.75 2.26 3.80
CA GLN A 90 25.73 3.01 4.59
C GLN A 90 25.19 4.38 5.03
N GLU A 91 24.52 5.11 4.14
CA GLU A 91 23.83 6.37 4.47
C GLU A 91 22.78 6.15 5.56
N LEU A 92 21.93 5.12 5.41
CA LEU A 92 20.92 4.79 6.42
C LEU A 92 21.56 4.33 7.74
N ALA A 93 22.65 3.57 7.70
CA ALA A 93 23.37 3.14 8.90
C ALA A 93 23.90 4.34 9.70
N ALA A 94 24.44 5.35 9.01
CA ALA A 94 24.92 6.58 9.65
C ALA A 94 23.78 7.31 10.37
N ILE A 95 22.62 7.48 9.71
CA ILE A 95 21.44 8.10 10.30
C ILE A 95 20.88 7.25 11.46
N SER A 96 20.90 5.92 11.30
CA SER A 96 20.41 4.96 12.31
C SER A 96 21.16 5.07 13.64
N LYS A 97 22.45 5.42 13.62
CA LYS A 97 23.25 5.64 14.84
C LYS A 97 22.80 6.85 15.66
N GLU A 98 22.09 7.79 15.05
CA GLU A 98 21.53 8.96 15.73
C GLU A 98 20.18 8.66 16.40
N TYR A 99 19.61 7.46 16.19
CA TYR A 99 18.36 7.07 16.83
C TYR A 99 18.53 7.07 18.35
N SER A 100 17.65 7.81 19.02
CA SER A 100 17.53 7.88 20.46
C SER A 100 16.05 8.06 20.83
N ARG A 101 15.70 7.77 22.08
CA ARG A 101 14.34 7.93 22.58
C ARG A 101 14.33 8.87 23.79
N PRO A 102 13.62 10.02 23.73
CA PRO A 102 12.88 10.55 22.58
C PRO A 102 13.80 11.03 21.45
N MET A 103 13.30 11.00 20.20
CA MET A 103 14.05 11.54 19.06
C MET A 103 13.97 13.07 19.02
N THR A 104 15.06 13.70 18.57
CA THR A 104 15.05 15.13 18.27
C THR A 104 14.36 15.42 16.94
N GLN A 105 13.84 16.65 16.76
CA GLN A 105 13.26 17.09 15.49
C GLN A 105 14.28 17.06 14.34
N GLU A 106 15.56 17.33 14.62
CA GLU A 106 16.64 17.24 13.64
C GLU A 106 16.83 15.80 13.15
N THR A 107 16.87 14.83 14.07
CA THR A 107 17.00 13.41 13.72
C THR A 107 15.78 12.93 12.93
N ILE A 108 14.56 13.33 13.32
CA ILE A 108 13.34 13.02 12.57
C ILE A 108 13.41 13.57 11.14
N ALA A 109 13.87 14.81 10.97
CA ALA A 109 14.03 15.42 9.65
C ALA A 109 15.04 14.65 8.79
N LYS A 110 16.19 14.22 9.34
CA LYS A 110 17.18 13.41 8.61
C LYS A 110 16.60 12.10 8.10
N PHE A 111 15.82 11.39 8.93
CA PHE A 111 15.13 10.18 8.49
C PHE A 111 14.11 10.48 7.38
N ASN A 112 13.27 11.50 7.56
CA ASN A 112 12.25 11.87 6.57
C ASN A 112 12.86 12.27 5.22
N ASP A 113 13.97 13.02 5.24
CA ASP A 113 14.70 13.41 4.02
C ASP A 113 15.27 12.19 3.31
N PHE A 114 15.90 11.27 4.06
CA PHE A 114 16.41 10.02 3.51
C PHE A 114 15.29 9.17 2.92
N TYR A 115 14.19 8.96 3.65
CA TYR A 115 13.06 8.16 3.17
C TYR A 115 12.41 8.77 1.94
N THR A 116 12.19 10.08 1.92
CA THR A 116 11.60 10.82 0.78
C THR A 116 12.46 10.67 -0.48
N LYS A 117 13.79 10.80 -0.32
CA LYS A 117 14.75 10.66 -1.42
C LYS A 117 14.90 9.22 -1.89
N ASN A 118 14.82 8.25 -0.97
CA ASN A 118 15.22 6.86 -1.20
C ASN A 118 14.09 5.86 -0.96
N TRP A 119 12.84 6.27 -1.23
CA TRP A 119 11.66 5.49 -0.87
C TRP A 119 11.62 4.11 -1.54
N MET A 120 12.05 4.01 -2.80
CA MET A 120 11.99 2.75 -3.54
C MET A 120 13.02 1.77 -3.00
N PHE A 121 14.23 2.25 -2.70
CA PHE A 121 15.25 1.48 -1.99
C PHE A 121 14.72 0.95 -0.65
N LEU A 122 14.10 1.82 0.15
CA LEU A 122 13.57 1.47 1.47
C LEU A 122 12.52 0.35 1.37
N LEU A 123 11.56 0.47 0.45
CA LEU A 123 10.51 -0.55 0.30
C LEU A 123 11.05 -1.88 -0.23
N ARG A 124 12.03 -1.85 -1.15
CA ARG A 124 12.65 -3.08 -1.71
C ARG A 124 13.57 -3.79 -0.73
N ASN A 125 14.06 -3.11 0.31
CA ASN A 125 15.00 -3.63 1.29
C ASN A 125 14.42 -3.61 2.71
N ILE A 126 13.09 -3.55 2.86
CA ILE A 126 12.45 -3.41 4.18
C ILE A 126 12.75 -4.59 5.11
N ASP A 127 13.08 -5.77 4.56
CA ASP A 127 13.57 -6.96 5.28
C ASP A 127 14.89 -6.74 6.02
N LYS A 128 15.70 -5.78 5.58
CA LYS A 128 16.96 -5.40 6.23
C LYS A 128 16.76 -4.38 7.34
N LEU A 129 15.56 -3.82 7.45
CA LEU A 129 15.24 -2.74 8.38
C LEU A 129 14.61 -3.28 9.65
N THR A 130 14.67 -2.47 10.69
CA THR A 130 13.98 -2.71 11.96
C THR A 130 13.15 -1.48 12.27
N TRP A 131 11.86 -1.69 12.52
CA TRP A 131 11.01 -0.64 13.02
C TRP A 131 11.28 -0.43 14.50
N LYS A 132 11.48 0.83 14.89
CA LYS A 132 11.76 1.27 16.25
C LYS A 132 10.71 2.26 16.72
N TYR A 133 10.17 2.01 17.91
CA TYR A 133 9.17 2.86 18.54
C TYR A 133 9.67 4.31 18.71
N THR A 134 8.79 5.28 18.49
CA THR A 134 8.99 6.68 18.86
C THR A 134 7.98 7.15 19.90
N ASN A 135 6.69 6.96 19.64
CA ASN A 135 5.58 7.42 20.46
C ASN A 135 4.30 6.66 20.14
N TRP A 136 3.30 6.72 21.03
CA TRP A 136 1.95 6.24 20.72
C TRP A 136 1.36 7.03 19.57
N TRP A 137 0.62 6.36 18.69
CA TRP A 137 -0.17 7.07 17.69
C TRP A 137 -1.43 7.62 18.35
N THR A 138 -1.54 8.95 18.34
CA THR A 138 -2.73 9.69 18.75
C THR A 138 -3.10 10.69 17.65
N LEU A 139 -4.34 11.18 17.69
CA LEU A 139 -4.83 12.25 16.84
C LEU A 139 -4.66 13.60 17.57
N GLU A 140 -4.07 14.56 16.88
CA GLU A 140 -3.89 15.92 17.41
C GLU A 140 -5.24 16.60 17.65
N PRO A 141 -5.51 17.16 18.85
CA PRO A 141 -6.75 17.84 19.14
C PRO A 141 -7.10 18.95 18.14
N LYS A 142 -8.38 19.04 17.74
CA LYS A 142 -8.89 20.07 16.83
C LYS A 142 -10.17 20.70 17.39
N GLY A 143 -10.05 21.96 17.82
CA GLY A 143 -11.16 22.66 18.47
C GLY A 143 -11.56 21.94 19.75
N ASN A 144 -12.83 21.54 19.85
CA ASN A 144 -13.33 20.75 20.98
C ASN A 144 -13.16 19.25 20.79
N ALA A 145 -12.79 18.79 19.59
CA ALA A 145 -12.63 17.37 19.30
C ALA A 145 -11.26 16.88 19.77
N LYS A 146 -11.25 15.87 20.64
CA LYS A 146 -10.04 15.31 21.25
C LYS A 146 -10.28 13.89 21.75
N HIS A 147 -9.19 13.20 22.05
CA HIS A 147 -9.23 11.92 22.75
C HIS A 147 -9.83 12.04 24.17
N SER A 148 -10.42 10.94 24.64
CA SER A 148 -10.92 10.86 26.01
C SER A 148 -9.78 10.84 27.03
N GLU A 149 -10.03 11.36 28.23
CA GLU A 149 -9.03 11.37 29.31
C GLU A 149 -8.64 9.93 29.70
N SER A 150 -9.61 9.01 29.77
CA SER A 150 -9.36 7.60 30.06
C SER A 150 -8.49 6.92 29.00
N PHE A 151 -8.61 7.30 27.72
CA PHE A 151 -7.72 6.81 26.67
C PHE A 151 -6.28 7.30 26.89
N ILE A 152 -6.09 8.60 27.15
CA ILE A 152 -4.75 9.16 27.39
C ILE A 152 -4.09 8.53 28.64
N GLU A 153 -4.83 8.39 29.74
CA GLU A 153 -4.33 7.73 30.95
C GLU A 153 -3.94 6.26 30.71
N ASN A 154 -4.65 5.55 29.83
CA ASN A 154 -4.29 4.19 29.45
C ASN A 154 -2.94 4.13 28.70
N LEU A 155 -2.60 5.14 27.89
CA LEU A 155 -1.32 5.18 27.16
C LEU A 155 -0.12 5.31 28.11
N ASP A 156 -0.24 6.13 29.16
CA ASP A 156 0.83 6.40 30.11
C ASP A 156 1.22 5.16 30.93
N ASN A 157 0.28 4.23 31.10
CA ASN A 157 0.46 3.02 31.89
C ASN A 157 0.83 1.78 31.05
N LYS A 158 1.04 1.94 29.75
CA LYS A 158 1.27 0.81 28.83
C LYS A 158 2.75 0.59 28.53
N GLU A 159 3.15 -0.68 28.61
CA GLU A 159 4.47 -1.12 28.20
C GLU A 159 4.62 -1.02 26.68
N ILE A 160 5.70 -0.36 26.28
CA ILE A 160 6.10 -0.28 24.87
C ILE A 160 6.63 -1.63 24.42
N GLN A 161 6.23 -2.04 23.22
CA GLN A 161 6.68 -3.31 22.66
C GLN A 161 8.11 -3.25 22.12
N ASN A 162 8.73 -4.42 22.02
CA ASN A 162 10.04 -4.58 21.42
C ASN A 162 10.02 -4.26 19.92
N ASP A 163 11.19 -3.97 19.38
CA ASP A 163 11.39 -3.68 17.96
C ASP A 163 10.75 -4.71 17.03
N PHE A 164 10.27 -4.24 15.88
CA PHE A 164 9.68 -5.09 14.87
C PHE A 164 10.63 -5.31 13.69
N LYS A 165 10.93 -6.58 13.40
CA LYS A 165 11.80 -7.00 12.29
C LYS A 165 10.96 -7.65 11.19
N PHE A 166 11.18 -7.22 9.95
CA PHE A 166 10.48 -7.77 8.79
C PHE A 166 11.17 -9.06 8.34
N THR A 167 10.37 -10.03 7.89
CA THR A 167 10.89 -11.34 7.45
C THR A 167 11.17 -11.42 5.95
N ASN A 168 10.63 -10.46 5.18
CA ASN A 168 10.77 -10.34 3.74
C ASN A 168 10.39 -8.92 3.29
N ASN A 169 10.65 -8.62 2.02
CA ASN A 169 10.37 -7.33 1.39
C ASN A 169 9.05 -7.29 0.62
N TYR A 170 8.18 -8.29 0.77
CA TYR A 170 6.92 -8.33 0.04
C TYR A 170 5.88 -7.39 0.64
N LEU A 171 5.35 -6.49 -0.16
CA LEU A 171 4.31 -5.54 0.23
C LEU A 171 2.93 -6.18 0.11
N ASP A 172 2.02 -5.84 1.03
CA ASP A 172 0.73 -6.50 1.09
C ASP A 172 -0.34 -5.85 0.25
N LYS A 173 -0.47 -4.53 0.36
CA LYS A 173 -1.57 -3.76 -0.24
C LYS A 173 -1.22 -2.28 -0.28
N LEU A 174 -1.63 -1.59 -1.34
CA LEU A 174 -1.62 -0.13 -1.43
C LEU A 174 -3.05 0.34 -1.67
N GLU A 175 -3.52 1.30 -0.88
CA GLU A 175 -4.83 1.92 -1.03
C GLU A 175 -4.71 3.44 -0.97
N VAL A 176 -5.59 4.12 -1.70
CA VAL A 176 -5.76 5.58 -1.62
C VAL A 176 -6.66 5.89 -0.43
N GLY A 177 -6.24 6.84 0.40
CA GLY A 177 -7.04 7.35 1.51
C GLY A 177 -8.21 8.21 1.03
N ASP A 178 -9.33 8.17 1.74
CA ASP A 178 -10.52 8.98 1.46
C ASP A 178 -10.24 10.47 1.67
N GLU A 179 -9.36 10.81 2.61
CA GLU A 179 -8.86 12.16 2.79
C GLU A 179 -8.10 12.69 1.58
N SER A 180 -7.68 11.84 0.64
CA SER A 180 -6.99 12.28 -0.57
C SER A 180 -7.84 13.26 -1.40
N ARG A 181 -9.17 13.14 -1.38
CA ARG A 181 -10.06 14.05 -2.15
C ARG A 181 -10.05 15.48 -1.64
N GLU A 182 -9.77 15.66 -0.35
CA GLU A 182 -9.83 16.95 0.35
C GLU A 182 -8.45 17.40 0.85
N SER A 183 -7.44 16.56 0.67
CA SER A 183 -6.03 16.86 0.92
C SER A 183 -5.42 17.63 -0.26
N PRO A 184 -4.46 18.53 -0.01
CA PRO A 184 -3.66 19.12 -1.09
C PRO A 184 -2.85 18.09 -1.86
N ASP A 185 -2.56 16.93 -1.26
CA ASP A 185 -1.74 15.86 -1.83
C ASP A 185 -2.50 14.54 -1.95
N ASP A 186 -2.02 13.63 -2.81
CA ASP A 186 -2.54 12.28 -2.89
C ASP A 186 -2.12 11.49 -1.64
N VAL A 187 -3.06 10.91 -0.90
CA VAL A 187 -2.75 10.17 0.34
C VAL A 187 -2.86 8.68 0.10
N PHE A 188 -1.81 7.96 0.47
CA PHE A 188 -1.71 6.51 0.32
C PHE A 188 -1.42 5.83 1.64
N TYR A 189 -1.97 4.63 1.78
CA TYR A 189 -1.70 3.70 2.86
C TYR A 189 -1.12 2.42 2.28
N LEU A 190 0.13 2.15 2.63
CA LEU A 190 0.85 0.94 2.25
C LEU A 190 0.90 -0.03 3.42
N LYS A 191 0.40 -1.24 3.24
CA LYS A 191 0.43 -2.29 4.25
C LYS A 191 1.62 -3.22 4.07
N LYS A 192 2.27 -3.55 5.18
CA LYS A 192 3.23 -4.65 5.34
C LYS A 192 3.03 -5.32 6.70
N ASP A 193 2.59 -6.57 6.71
CA ASP A 193 2.26 -7.31 7.94
C ASP A 193 1.28 -6.52 8.83
N LYS A 194 1.68 -6.17 10.06
CA LYS A 194 0.93 -5.33 11.01
C LYS A 194 1.37 -3.85 10.98
N LEU A 195 2.18 -3.46 9.99
CA LEU A 195 2.60 -2.08 9.76
C LEU A 195 1.74 -1.44 8.66
N ILE A 196 1.30 -0.21 8.93
CA ILE A 196 0.71 0.70 7.96
C ILE A 196 1.65 1.88 7.77
N ILE A 197 2.09 2.07 6.53
CA ILE A 197 2.92 3.20 6.14
C ILE A 197 2.00 4.22 5.45
N ARG A 198 1.78 5.36 6.10
CA ARG A 198 1.04 6.48 5.53
C ARG A 198 2.02 7.38 4.77
N MET A 199 1.70 7.69 3.53
CA MET A 199 2.55 8.49 2.66
C MET A 199 1.74 9.43 1.77
N PHE A 200 2.35 10.53 1.36
CA PHE A 200 1.79 11.50 0.44
C PHE A 200 2.54 11.49 -0.89
N ILE A 201 1.83 11.79 -1.96
CA ILE A 201 2.44 12.16 -3.25
C ILE A 201 1.95 13.55 -3.60
N THR A 202 2.90 14.50 -3.68
CA THR A 202 2.52 15.90 -3.82
C THR A 202 1.79 16.18 -5.13
N ARG A 203 0.80 17.09 -5.11
CA ARG A 203 0.08 17.52 -6.34
C ARG A 203 0.63 18.82 -6.95
N GLN A 204 1.58 19.47 -6.29
CA GLN A 204 2.16 20.74 -6.71
C GLN A 204 2.74 20.69 -8.14
N GLN A 205 2.76 21.83 -8.82
CA GLN A 205 3.33 21.96 -10.17
C GLN A 205 4.85 21.73 -10.12
N GLY A 206 5.33 20.74 -10.87
CA GLY A 206 6.74 20.31 -10.91
C GLY A 206 6.88 18.81 -10.68
N THR A 207 8.06 18.37 -10.22
CA THR A 207 8.31 16.98 -9.86
C THR A 207 7.58 16.64 -8.57
N LYS A 208 6.57 15.78 -8.66
CA LYS A 208 5.88 15.28 -7.47
C LYS A 208 6.87 14.52 -6.59
N LYS A 209 6.67 14.60 -5.28
CA LYS A 209 7.53 13.93 -4.30
C LYS A 209 6.72 12.97 -3.46
N VAL A 210 7.31 11.81 -3.18
CA VAL A 210 6.80 10.85 -2.20
C VAL A 210 7.28 11.28 -0.82
N ILE A 211 6.38 11.52 0.11
CA ILE A 211 6.71 11.93 1.48
C ILE A 211 6.13 10.88 2.43
N PHE A 212 6.96 10.28 3.28
CA PHE A 212 6.45 9.41 4.34
C PHE A 212 5.95 10.26 5.51
N ASP A 213 4.70 10.07 5.90
CA ASP A 213 4.11 10.77 7.04
C ASP A 213 4.28 9.95 8.32
N LYS A 214 3.87 8.67 8.31
CA LYS A 214 3.88 7.82 9.52
C LYS A 214 4.15 6.36 9.19
N PHE A 215 4.85 5.70 10.11
CA PHE A 215 4.97 4.24 10.17
C PHE A 215 4.23 3.75 11.41
N ILE A 216 2.99 3.30 11.21
CA ILE A 216 2.05 2.93 12.26
C ILE A 216 2.08 1.42 12.44
N TYR A 217 2.56 0.95 13.59
CA TYR A 217 2.63 -0.47 13.93
C TYR A 217 1.53 -0.86 14.91
N PHE A 218 0.92 -2.02 14.68
CA PHE A 218 -0.14 -2.57 15.52
C PHE A 218 0.33 -3.87 16.20
N PRO A 219 1.17 -3.81 17.26
CA PRO A 219 1.79 -5.03 17.79
C PRO A 219 0.77 -6.04 18.35
N TRP A 220 -0.29 -5.54 18.99
CA TRP A 220 -1.33 -6.36 19.61
C TRP A 220 -2.42 -6.86 18.65
N ALA A 221 -2.37 -6.48 17.36
CA ALA A 221 -3.34 -7.00 16.40
C ALA A 221 -3.22 -8.52 16.30
N ARG A 222 -4.34 -9.24 16.28
CA ARG A 222 -4.35 -10.71 16.28
C ARG A 222 -3.78 -11.32 15.00
N ASN A 223 -3.80 -10.57 13.90
CA ASN A 223 -3.33 -10.98 12.58
C ASN A 223 -2.87 -9.76 11.76
N ASN A 224 -2.40 -10.00 10.54
CA ASN A 224 -1.90 -8.96 9.62
C ASN A 224 -3.02 -8.26 8.81
N ASN A 225 -4.30 -8.43 9.19
CA ASN A 225 -5.45 -7.88 8.46
C ASN A 225 -5.93 -6.58 9.11
N ILE A 226 -5.07 -5.57 9.13
CA ILE A 226 -5.45 -4.22 9.52
C ILE A 226 -6.29 -3.58 8.41
N ALA A 227 -7.48 -3.09 8.74
CA ALA A 227 -8.38 -2.46 7.78
C ALA A 227 -7.95 -1.01 7.49
N ILE A 228 -7.32 -0.80 6.34
CA ILE A 228 -6.90 0.54 5.88
C ILE A 228 -8.09 1.49 5.79
N LYS A 229 -9.23 1.03 5.27
CA LYS A 229 -10.45 1.84 5.16
C LYS A 229 -10.88 2.45 6.49
N LEU A 230 -10.81 1.69 7.58
CA LEU A 230 -11.13 2.21 8.92
C LEU A 230 -10.16 3.33 9.33
N ILE A 231 -8.85 3.12 9.13
CA ILE A 231 -7.81 4.12 9.42
C ILE A 231 -8.07 5.41 8.62
N SER A 232 -8.32 5.25 7.33
CA SER A 232 -8.63 6.33 6.39
C SER A 232 -9.87 7.12 6.82
N ASP A 233 -10.97 6.43 7.14
CA ASP A 233 -12.22 7.05 7.59
C ASP A 233 -12.06 7.80 8.93
N ILE A 234 -11.29 7.23 9.87
CA ILE A 234 -10.95 7.89 11.13
C ILE A 234 -10.19 9.19 10.88
N VAL A 235 -9.13 9.15 10.06
CA VAL A 235 -8.32 10.33 9.74
C VAL A 235 -9.15 11.37 8.99
N HIS A 236 -9.96 10.96 8.03
CA HIS A 236 -10.85 11.85 7.29
C HIS A 236 -11.82 12.57 8.24
N ASN A 237 -12.52 11.85 9.11
CA ASN A 237 -13.48 12.46 10.03
C ASN A 237 -12.82 13.32 11.12
N ALA A 238 -11.77 12.82 11.78
CA ALA A 238 -11.14 13.51 12.89
C ALA A 238 -10.28 14.70 12.45
N ILE A 239 -9.49 14.53 11.39
CA ILE A 239 -8.46 15.49 10.98
C ILE A 239 -8.97 16.44 9.90
N ILE A 240 -9.72 15.96 8.91
CA ILE A 240 -10.24 16.80 7.82
C ILE A 240 -11.53 17.50 8.23
N HIS A 241 -12.46 16.78 8.86
CA HIS A 241 -13.74 17.34 9.29
C HIS A 241 -13.81 17.77 10.76
N HIS A 242 -12.72 17.60 11.54
CA HIS A 242 -12.64 17.99 12.95
C HIS A 242 -13.76 17.41 13.83
N ASN A 243 -14.24 16.21 13.47
CA ASN A 243 -15.39 15.59 14.09
C ASN A 243 -14.95 14.69 15.27
N GLN A 244 -15.57 14.87 16.44
CA GLN A 244 -15.36 14.02 17.61
C GLN A 244 -15.59 12.53 17.31
N GLU A 245 -16.47 12.21 16.37
CA GLU A 245 -16.74 10.83 15.99
C GLU A 245 -15.51 10.10 15.44
N GLY A 246 -14.59 10.82 14.78
CA GLY A 246 -13.33 10.22 14.35
C GLY A 246 -12.43 9.82 15.52
N TYR A 247 -12.43 10.59 16.61
CA TYR A 247 -11.69 10.25 17.84
C TYR A 247 -12.36 9.06 18.56
N ASN A 248 -13.69 9.05 18.62
CA ASN A 248 -14.45 7.93 19.18
C ASN A 248 -14.17 6.64 18.39
N SER A 249 -14.21 6.70 17.06
CA SER A 249 -13.91 5.57 16.17
C SER A 249 -12.44 5.11 16.32
N PHE A 250 -11.50 6.03 16.54
CA PHE A 250 -10.12 5.67 16.88
C PHE A 250 -10.06 4.82 18.16
N GLU A 251 -10.72 5.26 19.22
CA GLU A 251 -10.65 4.59 20.52
C GLU A 251 -11.47 3.29 20.57
N HIS A 252 -12.65 3.27 19.96
CA HIS A 252 -13.59 2.15 20.07
C HIS A 252 -13.52 1.17 18.91
N ASP A 253 -13.19 1.60 17.70
CA ASP A 253 -13.12 0.71 16.54
C ASP A 253 -11.69 0.32 16.23
N LEU A 254 -10.75 1.27 16.19
CA LEU A 254 -9.36 0.93 15.86
C LEU A 254 -8.66 0.23 17.03
N VAL A 255 -8.64 0.88 18.20
CA VAL A 255 -7.88 0.38 19.36
C VAL A 255 -8.47 -0.91 19.93
N VAL A 256 -9.78 -1.07 19.96
CA VAL A 256 -10.40 -2.33 20.46
C VAL A 256 -10.09 -3.51 19.53
N ASN A 257 -10.08 -3.29 18.20
CA ASN A 257 -9.85 -4.37 17.24
C ASN A 257 -8.38 -4.72 17.05
N TYR A 258 -7.48 -3.74 17.11
CA TYR A 258 -6.06 -3.91 16.78
C TYR A 258 -5.08 -3.62 17.93
N GLY A 259 -5.59 -3.21 19.09
CA GLY A 259 -4.80 -2.72 20.20
C GLY A 259 -4.27 -1.31 19.96
N LEU A 260 -3.44 -0.84 20.90
CA LEU A 260 -2.87 0.50 20.82
C LEU A 260 -1.88 0.60 19.64
N PRO A 261 -2.08 1.54 18.71
CA PRO A 261 -1.13 1.74 17.63
C PRO A 261 0.10 2.53 18.11
N GLU A 262 1.26 2.16 17.59
CA GLU A 262 2.54 2.79 17.87
C GLU A 262 3.08 3.46 16.61
N LEU A 263 3.71 4.63 16.76
CA LEU A 263 4.52 5.27 15.73
C LEU A 263 5.98 4.89 15.90
N GLY A 264 6.69 4.86 14.78
CA GLY A 264 8.11 4.59 14.78
C GLY A 264 8.82 5.02 13.51
N VAL A 265 10.10 4.66 13.46
CA VAL A 265 11.00 4.89 12.33
C VAL A 265 11.65 3.57 11.90
N LEU A 266 12.09 3.51 10.64
CA LEU A 266 12.79 2.35 10.09
C LEU A 266 14.30 2.58 10.12
N ILE A 267 14.99 1.87 11.00
CA ILE A 267 16.46 1.91 11.07
C ILE A 267 17.07 0.68 10.39
N LEU A 268 18.37 0.71 10.10
CA LEU A 268 19.08 -0.49 9.68
C LEU A 268 19.11 -1.50 10.84
N GLY A 269 18.75 -2.76 10.59
CA GLY A 269 18.70 -3.77 11.64
C GLY A 269 20.08 -4.24 12.11
N ASP A 270 20.21 -4.58 13.40
CA ASP A 270 21.49 -4.91 14.07
C ASP A 270 22.27 -6.08 13.44
N LYS A 271 21.65 -6.91 12.61
CA LYS A 271 22.32 -8.02 11.90
C LYS A 271 23.02 -7.59 10.61
N ASN A 272 22.85 -6.32 10.22
CA ASN A 272 23.36 -5.75 8.98
C ASN A 272 24.40 -4.65 9.24
N GLU A 273 24.95 -4.57 10.46
CA GLU A 273 26.17 -3.78 10.69
C GLU A 273 27.30 -4.37 9.82
N ILE A 274 27.78 -3.56 8.88
CA ILE A 274 28.89 -3.87 7.97
C ILE A 274 30.20 -3.79 8.74
#